data_AF-A0A9W7A5W9-F1
#
_entry.id   AF-A0A9W7A5W9-F1
#
_cell.length_a   1.000
_cell.length_b   1.000
_cell.length_c   1.000
_cell.angle_alpha   90.00
_cell.angle_beta   90.00
_cell.angle_gamma   90.00
#
_symmetry.space_group_name_H-M   'P 1'
#
loop_
_entity.id
_entity.type
_entity.pdbx_description
1 polymer ?
#
loop_
_entity_poly.entity_id
_entity_poly.type
_entity_poly.pdbx_seq_one_letter_code
_entity_poly.pdbx_strand_id
1 'polypeptide(L)'
;MSSLALSYDADESKMPPHVLLAHKSYATTSSKEPSSIPPPTTGHKVLLHSCCAPCSGAMVWEMSRMGLDITVFFYNPNIHPRREYLIRLEENRRFCEELKIPFVDAEYDKDVWFEKAKGMEGDAERGNRCTMCFDMRMDQTALYAKEHGFN
;
A
#
# COMPACT_ATOMS: atom_id res chain seq x y z
N MET A 1 -5.35 32.19 14.22
CA MET A 1 -6.44 31.24 13.92
C MET A 1 -5.89 29.85 14.16
N SER A 2 -6.41 29.18 15.17
CA SER A 2 -5.81 28.01 15.80
C SER A 2 -5.71 26.83 14.84
N SER A 3 -4.52 26.25 14.76
CA SER A 3 -4.27 24.94 14.17
C SER A 3 -5.10 23.89 14.93
N LEU A 4 -6.05 23.25 14.25
CA LEU A 4 -6.59 21.97 14.70
C LEU A 4 -5.64 20.89 14.18
N ALA A 5 -4.67 20.50 15.02
CA ALA A 5 -4.16 19.15 14.94
C ALA A 5 -5.34 18.22 15.25
N LEU A 6 -5.84 17.52 14.25
CA LEU A 6 -6.73 16.38 14.49
C LEU A 6 -5.84 15.28 15.07
N SER A 7 -5.72 15.26 16.40
CA SER A 7 -5.36 14.04 17.10
C SER A 7 -6.41 13.00 16.72
N TYR A 8 -5.96 11.89 16.12
CA TYR A 8 -6.79 10.69 16.03
C TYR A 8 -6.83 10.10 17.44
N ASP A 9 -7.66 10.69 18.30
CA ASP A 9 -8.01 10.10 19.58
C ASP A 9 -8.93 8.93 19.26
N ALA A 10 -8.32 7.75 19.05
CA ALA A 10 -9.04 6.51 18.85
C ALA A 10 -9.85 6.22 20.12
N ASP A 11 -11.12 6.61 20.11
CA ASP A 11 -12.06 6.33 21.18
C ASP A 11 -12.27 4.81 21.25
N GLU A 12 -11.49 4.15 22.12
CA GLU A 12 -11.51 2.70 22.31
C GLU A 12 -12.90 2.16 22.64
N SER A 13 -13.79 3.01 23.19
CA SER A 13 -15.17 2.65 23.51
C SER A 13 -16.05 2.42 22.28
N LYS A 14 -15.61 2.88 21.10
CA LYS A 14 -16.32 2.74 19.82
C LYS A 14 -15.73 1.67 18.91
N MET A 15 -14.60 1.04 19.28
CA MET A 15 -13.96 0.03 18.45
C MET A 15 -14.66 -1.33 18.57
N PRO A 16 -14.80 -2.09 17.46
CA PRO A 16 -15.27 -3.46 17.54
C PRO A 16 -14.34 -4.31 18.43
N PRO A 17 -14.87 -5.28 19.21
CA PRO A 17 -14.06 -6.06 20.16
C PRO A 17 -12.84 -6.75 19.54
N HIS A 18 -12.94 -7.17 18.27
CA HIS A 18 -11.85 -7.81 17.54
C HIS A 18 -10.70 -6.85 17.19
N VAL A 19 -10.99 -5.55 17.00
CA VAL A 19 -9.99 -4.52 16.72
C VAL A 19 -9.28 -4.10 18.01
N LEU A 20 -9.98 -4.06 19.14
CA LEU A 20 -9.41 -3.73 20.44
C LEU A 20 -8.36 -4.77 20.91
N LEU A 21 -8.63 -6.05 20.66
CA LEU A 21 -7.68 -7.14 20.92
C LEU A 21 -6.42 -7.04 20.06
N ALA A 22 -6.58 -6.70 18.78
CA ALA A 22 -5.46 -6.49 17.87
C ALA A 22 -4.60 -5.28 18.27
N HIS A 23 -5.22 -4.17 18.67
CA HIS A 23 -4.51 -2.97 19.12
C HIS A 23 -3.63 -3.23 20.36
N LYS A 24 -4.17 -3.93 21.36
CA LYS A 24 -3.43 -4.29 22.59
C LYS A 24 -2.28 -5.28 22.34
N SER A 25 -2.43 -6.17 21.36
CA SER A 25 -1.41 -7.14 20.96
C SER A 25 -0.28 -6.49 20.14
N TYR A 26 -0.60 -5.51 19.28
CA TYR A 26 0.39 -4.81 18.44
C TYR A 26 1.29 -3.87 19.26
N ALA A 27 0.71 -3.19 20.27
CA ALA A 27 1.44 -2.28 21.14
C ALA A 27 2.56 -2.95 21.97
N THR A 28 2.55 -4.28 22.10
CA THR A 28 3.53 -5.03 22.92
C THR A 28 4.72 -5.59 22.13
N THR A 29 4.75 -5.47 20.79
CA THR A 29 5.75 -6.20 19.96
C THR A 29 6.72 -5.34 19.15
N SER A 30 6.53 -4.01 19.05
CA SER A 30 7.43 -3.16 18.25
C SER A 30 8.42 -2.39 19.13
N SER A 31 9.67 -2.83 19.15
CA SER A 31 10.82 -2.11 19.73
C SER A 31 11.40 -1.03 18.82
N LYS A 32 10.77 -0.75 17.67
CA LYS A 32 11.22 0.30 16.74
C LYS A 32 10.58 1.62 17.11
N GLU A 33 11.43 2.63 17.32
CA GLU A 33 11.05 4.03 17.40
C GLU A 33 10.09 4.38 16.24
N PRO A 34 8.97 5.08 16.51
CA PRO A 34 8.03 5.45 15.48
C PRO A 34 8.72 6.32 14.42
N SER A 35 8.33 6.14 13.16
CA SER A 35 8.90 6.90 12.05
C SER A 35 8.72 8.40 12.30
N SER A 36 9.72 9.21 11.98
CA SER A 36 9.65 10.68 12.07
C SER A 36 8.69 11.31 11.05
N ILE A 37 8.14 10.52 10.13
CA ILE A 37 7.20 10.96 9.11
C ILE A 37 5.79 11.00 9.72
N PRO A 38 5.13 12.16 9.78
CA PRO A 38 3.76 12.25 10.28
C PRO A 38 2.81 11.50 9.33
N PRO A 39 1.68 10.97 9.84
CA PRO A 39 0.66 10.39 8.99
C PRO A 39 0.10 11.43 8.02
N PRO A 40 -0.37 11.01 6.82
CA PRO A 40 -0.96 11.94 5.87
C PRO A 40 -2.20 12.61 6.44
N THR A 41 -2.36 13.89 6.14
CA THR A 41 -3.51 14.71 6.55
C THR A 41 -4.24 15.25 5.33
N THR A 42 -5.42 15.82 5.55
CA THR A 42 -6.21 16.47 4.50
C THR A 42 -5.39 17.62 3.86
N GLY A 43 -5.13 17.51 2.56
CA GLY A 43 -4.26 18.43 1.80
C GLY A 43 -3.00 17.80 1.21
N HIS A 44 -2.65 16.59 1.64
CA HIS A 44 -1.61 15.77 1.01
C HIS A 44 -2.21 14.83 -0.04
N LYS A 45 -1.51 14.69 -1.18
CA LYS A 45 -1.75 13.69 -2.21
C LYS A 45 -0.99 12.42 -1.85
N VAL A 46 -1.73 11.37 -1.54
CA VAL A 46 -1.18 10.09 -1.12
C VAL A 46 -1.22 9.10 -2.28
N LEU A 47 -0.05 8.57 -2.65
CA LEU A 47 0.04 7.44 -3.57
C LEU A 47 0.08 6.14 -2.76
N LEU A 48 -0.96 5.31 -2.92
CA LEU A 48 -1.05 4.03 -2.23
C LEU A 48 -0.67 2.89 -3.17
N HIS A 49 0.47 2.26 -2.91
CA HIS A 49 0.85 1.03 -3.61
C HIS A 49 -0.13 -0.11 -3.30
N SER A 50 -0.63 -0.78 -4.34
CA SER A 50 -1.44 -1.99 -4.20
C SER A 50 -1.01 -3.04 -5.21
N CYS A 51 -1.01 -4.31 -4.80
CA CYS A 51 -0.79 -5.43 -5.70
C CYS A 51 -1.99 -6.39 -5.79
N CYS A 52 -3.06 -6.11 -5.03
CA CYS A 52 -4.27 -6.92 -4.97
C CYS A 52 -5.39 -6.14 -4.24
N ALA A 53 -6.59 -6.06 -4.83
CA ALA A 53 -7.73 -5.33 -4.28
C ALA A 53 -8.13 -5.76 -2.84
N PRO A 54 -8.33 -7.05 -2.52
CA PRO A 54 -8.73 -7.47 -1.17
C PRO A 54 -7.66 -7.18 -0.10
N CYS A 55 -6.38 -7.08 -0.48
CA CYS A 55 -5.31 -6.84 0.48
C CYS A 55 -5.25 -5.38 0.95
N SER A 56 -5.63 -4.43 0.09
CA SER A 56 -5.61 -2.99 0.41
C SER A 56 -7.00 -2.39 0.60
N GLY A 57 -8.08 -3.13 0.31
CA GLY A 57 -9.43 -2.59 0.23
C GLY A 57 -9.91 -1.88 1.50
N ALA A 58 -9.66 -2.46 2.68
CA ALA A 58 -10.01 -1.83 3.95
C ALA A 58 -9.26 -0.50 4.19
N MET A 59 -7.98 -0.43 3.82
CA MET A 59 -7.18 0.80 3.93
C MET A 59 -7.66 1.87 2.95
N VAL A 60 -7.87 1.50 1.69
CA VAL A 60 -8.38 2.39 0.64
C VAL A 60 -9.74 2.98 1.04
N TRP A 61 -10.64 2.13 1.53
CA TRP A 61 -11.97 2.54 1.99
C TRP A 61 -11.89 3.51 3.17
N GLU A 62 -11.07 3.19 4.18
CA GLU A 62 -10.94 4.02 5.38
C GLU A 62 -10.26 5.37 5.07
N MET A 63 -9.19 5.36 4.28
CA MET A 63 -8.51 6.60 3.83
C MET A 63 -9.45 7.50 3.02
N SER A 64 -10.27 6.90 2.16
CA SER A 64 -11.32 7.62 1.41
C SER A 64 -12.38 8.20 2.36
N ARG A 65 -12.84 7.42 3.36
CA ARG A 65 -13.79 7.87 4.38
C ARG A 65 -13.24 9.03 5.23
N MET A 66 -11.94 9.04 5.47
CA MET A 66 -11.23 10.14 6.15
C MET A 66 -11.08 11.40 5.30
N GLY A 67 -11.44 11.35 4.01
CA GLY A 67 -11.34 12.48 3.08
C GLY A 67 -9.91 12.76 2.59
N LEU A 68 -9.03 11.75 2.61
CA LEU A 68 -7.68 11.88 2.07
C LEU A 68 -7.72 11.86 0.52
N ASP A 69 -6.87 12.67 -0.10
CA ASP A 69 -6.68 12.67 -1.56
C ASP A 69 -5.75 11.50 -1.92
N ILE A 70 -6.35 10.34 -2.15
CA ILE A 70 -5.62 9.10 -2.43
C ILE A 70 -5.69 8.72 -3.90
N THR A 71 -4.59 8.19 -4.42
CA THR A 71 -4.51 7.51 -5.72
C THR A 71 -3.93 6.12 -5.50
N VAL A 72 -4.57 5.10 -6.07
CA VAL A 72 -4.06 3.72 -5.99
C VAL A 72 -3.10 3.45 -7.15
N PHE A 73 -1.92 2.94 -6.83
CA PHE A 73 -0.88 2.58 -7.78
C PHE A 73 -0.70 1.06 -7.82
N PHE A 74 -1.10 0.45 -8.94
CA PHE A 74 -0.97 -0.99 -9.14
C PHE A 74 0.35 -1.35 -9.82
N TYR A 75 1.23 -2.01 -9.08
CA TYR A 75 2.50 -2.49 -9.62
C TYR A 75 2.97 -3.75 -8.92
N ASN A 76 3.01 -4.88 -9.64
CA ASN A 76 3.63 -6.10 -9.15
C ASN A 76 4.05 -7.00 -10.32
N PRO A 77 5.32 -6.91 -10.75
CA PRO A 77 5.82 -7.67 -11.88
C PRO A 77 6.03 -9.17 -11.56
N ASN A 78 5.95 -9.58 -10.29
CA ASN A 78 6.07 -10.98 -9.83
C ASN A 78 4.73 -11.75 -9.86
N ILE A 79 3.62 -11.14 -10.30
CA ILE A 79 2.37 -11.88 -10.44
C ILE A 79 2.43 -12.69 -11.72
N HIS A 80 2.47 -14.01 -11.59
CA HIS A 80 2.46 -14.95 -12.70
C HIS A 80 1.50 -16.12 -12.42
N PRO A 81 0.92 -16.74 -13.47
CA PRO A 81 1.03 -16.40 -14.89
C PRO A 81 0.27 -15.11 -15.25
N ARG A 82 0.43 -14.60 -16.50
CA ARG A 82 -0.20 -13.35 -16.97
C ARG A 82 -1.71 -13.29 -16.71
N ARG A 83 -2.41 -14.44 -16.77
CA ARG A 83 -3.84 -14.53 -16.44
C ARG A 83 -4.15 -14.04 -15.02
N GLU A 84 -3.35 -14.44 -14.04
CA GLU A 84 -3.52 -14.01 -12.64
C GLU A 84 -3.25 -12.51 -12.49
N TYR A 85 -2.24 -11.97 -13.19
CA TYR A 85 -1.95 -10.54 -13.19
C TYR A 85 -3.15 -9.73 -13.68
N LEU A 86 -3.76 -10.14 -14.79
CA LEU A 86 -4.94 -9.46 -15.35
C LEU A 86 -6.16 -9.51 -14.42
N ILE A 87 -6.39 -10.65 -13.75
CA ILE A 87 -7.48 -10.77 -12.76
C ILE A 87 -7.28 -9.78 -11.61
N ARG A 88 -6.06 -9.71 -11.06
CA ARG A 88 -5.75 -8.81 -9.94
C ARG A 88 -5.78 -7.34 -10.35
N LEU A 89 -5.31 -7.02 -11.55
CA LEU A 89 -5.38 -5.68 -12.12
C LEU A 89 -6.83 -5.22 -12.26
N GLU A 90 -7.66 -6.04 -12.90
CA GLU A 90 -9.05 -5.69 -13.19
C GLU A 90 -9.89 -5.55 -11.92
N GLU A 91 -9.71 -6.45 -10.95
CA GLU A 91 -10.43 -6.36 -9.68
C GLU A 91 -10.05 -5.09 -8.89
N ASN A 92 -8.78 -4.69 -8.94
CA ASN A 92 -8.31 -3.47 -8.26
C ASN A 92 -8.82 -2.20 -8.95
N ARG A 93 -8.79 -2.19 -10.29
CA ARG A 93 -9.38 -1.13 -11.12
C ARG A 93 -10.86 -0.96 -10.79
N ARG A 94 -11.64 -2.05 -10.88
CA ARG A 94 -13.07 -2.06 -10.58
C ARG A 94 -13.36 -1.54 -9.16
N PHE A 95 -12.62 -2.01 -8.16
CA PHE A 95 -12.80 -1.56 -6.78
C PHE A 95 -12.55 -0.05 -6.62
N CYS A 96 -11.51 0.48 -7.28
CA CYS A 96 -11.23 1.92 -7.27
C CYS A 96 -12.31 2.72 -8.00
N GLU A 97 -12.83 2.22 -9.12
CA GLU A 97 -13.94 2.83 -9.87
C GLU A 97 -15.22 2.92 -9.02
N GLU A 98 -15.58 1.85 -8.30
CA GLU A 98 -16.74 1.82 -7.39
C GLU A 98 -16.63 2.90 -6.29
N LEU A 99 -15.41 3.14 -5.79
CA LEU A 99 -15.12 4.16 -4.78
C LEU A 99 -14.79 5.55 -5.35
N LYS A 100 -14.77 5.71 -6.67
CA LYS A 100 -14.36 6.94 -7.39
C LYS A 100 -12.96 7.43 -7.02
N ILE A 101 -12.04 6.49 -6.82
CA ILE A 101 -10.64 6.74 -6.47
C ILE A 101 -9.78 6.65 -7.73
N PRO A 102 -8.88 7.62 -7.99
CA PRO A 102 -7.92 7.53 -9.09
C PRO A 102 -7.08 6.25 -9.01
N PHE A 103 -6.93 5.59 -10.16
CA PHE A 103 -6.21 4.33 -10.29
C PHE A 103 -5.14 4.42 -11.38
N VAL A 104 -3.93 3.97 -11.05
CA VAL A 104 -2.78 3.94 -11.95
C VAL A 104 -2.37 2.49 -12.16
N ASP A 105 -2.32 2.09 -13.43
CA ASP A 105 -1.84 0.79 -13.89
C ASP A 105 -0.40 0.95 -14.39
N ALA A 106 0.57 0.48 -13.60
CA ALA A 106 1.97 0.57 -13.97
C ALA A 106 2.40 -0.60 -14.86
N GLU A 107 3.48 -0.38 -15.63
CA GLU A 107 3.95 -1.36 -16.62
C GLU A 107 4.26 -2.73 -16.00
N TYR A 108 3.84 -3.79 -16.70
CA TYR A 108 4.06 -5.17 -16.26
C TYR A 108 5.47 -5.65 -16.63
N ASP A 109 6.48 -5.14 -15.92
CA ASP A 109 7.91 -5.38 -16.13
C ASP A 109 8.39 -6.78 -15.73
N LYS A 110 7.67 -7.83 -16.16
CA LYS A 110 7.96 -9.22 -15.79
C LYS A 110 9.37 -9.66 -16.17
N ASP A 111 9.85 -9.25 -17.34
CA ASP A 111 11.12 -9.74 -17.88
C ASP A 111 12.29 -9.14 -17.09
N VAL A 112 12.17 -7.86 -16.70
CA VAL A 112 13.11 -7.20 -15.78
C VAL A 112 13.10 -7.88 -14.43
N TRP A 113 11.92 -8.26 -13.92
CA TRP A 113 11.81 -8.96 -12.65
C TRP A 113 12.47 -10.35 -12.71
N PHE A 114 12.23 -11.14 -13.75
CA PHE A 114 12.87 -12.45 -13.92
C PHE A 114 14.39 -12.34 -14.02
N GLU A 115 14.92 -11.36 -14.74
CA GLU A 115 16.36 -11.15 -14.82
C GLU A 115 16.97 -10.80 -13.46
N LYS A 116 16.30 -9.95 -12.66
CA LYS A 116 16.72 -9.62 -11.29
C LYS A 116 16.62 -10.79 -10.32
N ALA A 117 15.63 -11.66 -10.50
CA ALA A 117 15.39 -12.83 -9.65
C ALA A 117 16.29 -14.03 -9.95
N LYS A 118 17.02 -13.97 -11.07
CA LYS A 118 17.86 -15.06 -11.55
C LYS A 118 18.95 -15.44 -10.54
N GLY A 119 19.05 -16.72 -10.24
CA GLY A 119 19.97 -17.24 -9.22
C GLY A 119 19.45 -17.16 -7.78
N MET A 120 18.25 -16.61 -7.56
CA MET A 120 17.57 -16.55 -6.26
C MET A 120 16.35 -17.49 -6.20
N GLU A 121 16.19 -18.41 -7.16
CA GLU A 121 15.00 -19.26 -7.27
C GLU A 121 14.84 -20.24 -6.11
N GLY A 122 15.95 -20.62 -5.49
CA GLY A 122 16.00 -21.50 -4.31
C GLY A 122 15.99 -20.75 -2.97
N ASP A 123 15.94 -19.41 -2.98
CA ASP A 123 15.90 -18.64 -1.74
C ASP A 123 14.64 -18.95 -0.94
N ALA A 124 14.79 -19.02 0.38
CA ALA A 124 13.66 -19.14 1.29
C ALA A 124 12.78 -17.89 1.23
N GLU A 125 11.49 -18.06 1.54
CA GLU A 125 10.56 -16.94 1.74
C GLU A 125 11.11 -15.99 2.82
N ARG A 126 10.95 -14.68 2.60
CA ARG A 126 11.59 -13.61 3.41
C ARG A 126 13.13 -13.53 3.27
N GLY A 127 13.71 -14.22 2.29
CA GLY A 127 15.12 -14.11 1.91
C GLY A 127 15.41 -13.01 0.88
N ASN A 128 16.56 -13.09 0.20
CA ASN A 128 17.04 -12.03 -0.70
C ASN A 128 16.09 -11.78 -1.87
N ARG A 129 15.49 -12.84 -2.43
CA ARG A 129 14.46 -12.69 -3.48
C ARG A 129 13.29 -11.81 -3.05
N CYS A 130 12.83 -11.94 -1.80
CA CYS A 130 11.73 -11.13 -1.27
C CYS A 130 12.16 -9.66 -1.12
N THR A 131 13.34 -9.41 -0.56
CA THR A 131 13.91 -8.06 -0.42
C THR A 131 14.02 -7.37 -1.78
N MET A 132 14.68 -8.02 -2.75
CA MET A 132 14.81 -7.51 -4.12
C MET A 132 13.45 -7.20 -4.74
N CYS A 133 12.47 -8.08 -4.54
CA CYS A 133 11.13 -7.90 -5.10
C CYS A 133 10.39 -6.71 -4.46
N PHE A 134 10.54 -6.49 -3.15
CA PHE A 134 9.97 -5.32 -2.49
C PHE A 134 10.68 -4.03 -2.88
N ASP A 135 12.00 -4.03 -2.95
CA ASP A 135 12.80 -2.87 -3.36
C ASP A 135 12.36 -2.41 -4.76
N MET A 136 12.30 -3.33 -5.73
CA MET A 136 11.83 -3.02 -7.09
C MET A 136 10.43 -2.39 -7.11
N ARG A 137 9.51 -2.88 -6.26
CA ARG A 137 8.14 -2.36 -6.17
C ARG A 137 8.07 -0.98 -5.52
N MET A 138 8.83 -0.77 -4.45
CA MET A 138 8.86 0.48 -3.71
C MET A 138 9.61 1.57 -4.48
N ASP A 139 10.70 1.22 -5.17
CA ASP A 139 11.46 2.13 -6.03
C ASP A 139 10.59 2.70 -7.15
N GLN A 140 9.84 1.85 -7.85
CA GLN A 140 8.92 2.30 -8.91
C GLN A 140 7.78 3.16 -8.36
N THR A 141 7.25 2.80 -7.20
CA THR A 141 6.22 3.60 -6.52
C THR A 141 6.76 4.98 -6.13
N ALA A 142 7.96 5.03 -5.55
CA ALA A 142 8.60 6.28 -5.13
C ALA A 142 8.97 7.17 -6.34
N LEU A 143 9.43 6.56 -7.43
CA LEU A 143 9.70 7.27 -8.69
C LEU A 143 8.43 7.91 -9.23
N TYR A 144 7.35 7.12 -9.37
CA TYR A 144 6.06 7.62 -9.84
C TYR A 144 5.53 8.75 -8.93
N ALA A 145 5.59 8.56 -7.61
CA ALA A 145 5.17 9.54 -6.62
C ALA A 145 5.89 10.88 -6.82
N LYS A 146 7.21 10.85 -6.99
CA LYS A 146 8.05 12.02 -7.20
C LYS A 146 7.72 12.74 -8.52
N GLU A 147 7.57 11.99 -9.61
CA GLU A 147 7.29 12.55 -10.94
C GLU A 147 5.90 13.20 -11.05
N HIS A 148 4.94 12.72 -10.24
CA HIS A 148 3.54 13.18 -10.28
C HIS A 148 3.15 14.08 -9.09
N GLY A 149 4.10 14.45 -8.23
CA GLY A 149 3.90 15.42 -7.16
C GLY A 149 3.07 14.92 -5.98
N PHE A 150 3.18 13.64 -5.64
CA PHE A 150 2.68 13.08 -4.38
C PHE A 150 3.60 13.48 -3.21
N ASN A 151 3.04 13.70 -2.02
CA ASN A 151 3.71 14.40 -0.91
C ASN A 151 3.39 13.86 0.49
#